data_AF-A0A7Z1R3C1-F1
#
_entry.id   AF-A0A7Z1R3C1-F1
#
_cell.length_a   1.000
_cell.length_b   1.000
_cell.length_c   1.000
_cell.angle_alpha   90.00
_cell.angle_beta   90.00
_cell.angle_gamma   90.00
#
_symmetry.space_group_name_H-M   'P 1'
#
loop_
_entity.id
_entity.type
_entity.pdbx_description
1 polymer ?
#
loop_
_entity_poly.entity_id
_entity_poly.type
_entity_poly.pdbx_seq_one_letter_code
_entity_poly.pdbx_strand_id
1 'polypeptide(L)' 'MKFDLGWLRELVDPAADADTIAERLTACGFLVELRERAADGEVWEVEVTTNRPDAMNHRGLARELAVATGAV' A
#
# COMPACT_ATOMS: atom_id res chain seq x y z
N MET A 1 -0.05 -8.90 5.76
CA MET A 1 -0.75 -9.21 4.48
C MET A 1 0.17 -8.83 3.32
N LYS A 2 0.18 -9.59 2.22
CA LYS A 2 1.04 -9.29 1.07
C LYS A 2 0.32 -8.47 0.01
N PHE A 3 0.94 -7.39 -0.45
CA PHE A 3 0.43 -6.49 -1.48
C PHE A 3 1.47 -6.28 -2.57
N ASP A 4 1.01 -6.11 -3.80
CA ASP A 4 1.87 -5.77 -4.93
C ASP A 4 1.87 -4.25 -5.11
N LEU A 5 3.05 -3.63 -5.12
CA LEU A 5 3.18 -2.17 -5.24
C LEU A 5 2.68 -1.67 -6.62
N GLY A 6 2.88 -2.44 -7.68
CA GLY A 6 2.42 -2.09 -9.01
C GLY A 6 0.90 -1.91 -9.06
N TRP A 7 0.17 -2.82 -8.43
CA TRP A 7 -1.30 -2.73 -8.29
C TRP A 7 -1.74 -1.51 -7.48
N LEU A 8 -1.07 -1.22 -6.36
CA LEU A 8 -1.40 -0.05 -5.56
C LEU A 8 -1.18 1.25 -6.35
N ARG A 9 -0.09 1.33 -7.12
CA ARG A 9 0.21 2.45 -8.01
C ARG A 9 -0.80 2.59 -9.14
N GLU A 10 -1.16 1.50 -9.81
CA GLU A 10 -2.17 1.50 -10.88
C GLU A 10 -3.53 2.03 -10.39
N LEU A 11 -3.90 1.68 -9.15
CA LEU A 11 -5.16 2.10 -8.54
C LEU A 11 -5.15 3.52 -7.96
N VAL A 12 -3.99 4.15 -7.80
CA VAL A 12 -3.86 5.45 -7.12
C VAL A 12 -3.09 6.47 -7.97
N ASP A 13 -1.79 6.25 -8.14
CA ASP A 13 -0.91 7.09 -8.96
C ASP A 13 0.30 6.27 -9.44
N PRO A 14 0.41 6.00 -10.76
CA PRO A 14 1.54 5.27 -11.35
C PRO A 14 2.90 5.92 -11.11
N ALA A 15 2.94 7.24 -10.88
CA ALA A 15 4.16 7.99 -10.68
C ALA A 15 4.57 8.12 -9.20
N ALA A 16 3.75 7.66 -8.26
CA ALA A 16 4.02 7.81 -6.84
C ALA A 16 5.27 7.02 -6.39
N ASP A 17 6.15 7.70 -5.65
CA ASP A 17 7.38 7.13 -5.13
C ASP A 17 7.13 6.06 -4.06
N ALA A 18 7.91 4.98 -4.09
CA ALA A 18 7.70 3.81 -3.23
C ALA A 18 7.93 4.12 -1.75
N ASP A 19 8.96 4.92 -1.45
CA ASP A 19 9.31 5.29 -0.08
C ASP A 19 8.22 6.20 0.49
N THR A 20 7.76 7.17 -0.30
CA THR A 20 6.65 8.06 0.07
C THR A 20 5.37 7.26 0.35
N ILE A 21 5.00 6.30 -0.50
CA ILE A 21 3.82 5.44 -0.27
C ILE A 21 3.96 4.68 1.06
N ALA A 22 5.12 4.05 1.29
CA ALA A 22 5.35 3.26 2.50
C ALA A 22 5.28 4.12 3.77
N GLU A 23 5.87 5.31 3.74
CA GLU A 23 5.80 6.28 4.84
C GLU A 23 4.35 6.71 5.12
N ARG A 24 3.57 7.02 4.08
CA ARG A 24 2.18 7.46 4.23
C ARG A 24 1.27 6.37 4.77
N LEU A 25 1.39 5.14 4.26
CA LEU A 25 0.64 3.99 4.79
C LEU A 25 0.97 3.74 6.26
N THR A 26 2.26 3.76 6.60
CA THR A 26 2.75 3.57 7.98
C THR A 26 2.19 4.66 8.91
N ALA A 27 2.21 5.92 8.48
CA ALA A 27 1.66 7.05 9.24
C ALA A 27 0.15 6.93 9.50
N CYS A 28 -0.59 6.18 8.67
CA CYS A 28 -2.02 5.94 8.80
C CYS A 28 -2.37 4.60 9.46
N GLY A 29 -1.39 3.89 10.03
CA GLY A 29 -1.59 2.65 10.77
C GLY A 29 -1.53 1.37 9.92
N PHE A 30 -1.11 1.46 8.66
CA PHE A 30 -0.81 0.32 7.80
C PHE A 30 0.70 0.14 7.69
N LEU A 31 1.30 -0.48 8.69
CA LEU A 31 2.76 -0.59 8.81
C LEU A 31 3.32 -1.43 7.66
N VAL A 32 4.22 -0.85 6.86
CA VAL A 32 4.94 -1.58 5.81
C VAL A 32 6.19 -2.21 6.44
N GLU A 33 6.07 -3.45 6.90
CA GLU A 33 7.10 -4.15 7.69
C GLU A 33 8.23 -4.69 6.81
N LEU A 34 7.89 -5.21 5.63
CA LEU A 34 8.87 -5.78 4.70
C LEU A 34 8.58 -5.34 3.26
N ARG A 35 9.65 -5.11 2.51
CA ARG A 35 9.63 -4.74 1.10
C ARG A 35 10.55 -5.70 0.33
N GLU A 36 9.95 -6.63 -0.38
CA GLU A 36 10.66 -7.66 -1.14
C GLU A 36 10.67 -7.31 -2.63
N ARG A 37 11.85 -7.34 -3.26
CA ARG A 37 11.92 -7.26 -4.74
C ARG A 37 11.51 -8.59 -5.34
N ALA A 38 10.56 -8.56 -6.27
CA ALA A 38 10.14 -9.68 -7.09
C ALA A 38 10.62 -9.50 -8.53
N ALA A 39 10.47 -10.54 -9.37
CA ALA A 39 10.88 -10.48 -10.77
C ALA A 39 10.19 -9.35 -11.55
N ASP A 40 8.91 -9.10 -11.25
CA ASP A 40 8.05 -8.17 -11.99
C ASP A 40 7.68 -6.91 -11.18
N GLY A 41 8.32 -6.67 -10.02
CA GLY A 41 7.97 -5.53 -9.18
C GLY A 41 8.43 -5.65 -7.72
N GLU A 42 7.62 -5.10 -6.82
CA GLU A 42 7.89 -5.09 -5.39
C GLU A 42 6.67 -5.60 -4.63
N VAL A 43 6.87 -6.57 -3.75
CA VAL A 43 5.82 -7.16 -2.91
C VAL A 43 6.06 -6.73 -1.47
N TRP A 44 5.04 -6.18 -0.85
CA TRP A 44 5.11 -5.59 0.48
C TRP A 44 4.35 -6.43 1.48
N GLU A 45 4.95 -6.63 2.65
CA GLU A 45 4.25 -7.12 3.82
C GLU A 45 3.76 -5.93 4.62
N VAL A 46 2.44 -5.79 4.65
CA VAL A 46 1.75 -4.71 5.35
C VAL A 46 0.93 -5.29 6.49
N GLU A 47 1.15 -4.78 7.70
CA GLU A 47 0.32 -5.11 8.84
C GLU A 47 -1.07 -4.49 8.65
N VAL A 48 -2.09 -5.34 8.71
CA VAL A 48 -3.49 -4.92 8.65
C VAL A 48 -4.18 -5.51 9.88
N THR A 49 -4.72 -4.64 10.72
CA THR A 49 -5.40 -5.05 11.95
C THR A 49 -6.66 -5.86 11.64
N THR A 50 -7.02 -6.78 12.53
CA THR A 50 -8.15 -7.71 12.33
C THR A 50 -9.52 -7.03 12.25
N ASN A 51 -9.64 -5.80 12.74
CA ASN A 51 -10.85 -4.99 12.67
C ASN A 51 -10.96 -4.14 11.39
N ARG A 52 -10.02 -4.27 10.43
CA ARG A 52 -10.01 -3.55 9.15
C ARG A 52 -10.13 -4.50 7.93
N PRO A 53 -11.22 -5.29 7.83
CA PRO A 53 -11.41 -6.20 6.70
C PRO A 53 -11.55 -5.47 5.36
N ASP A 54 -11.92 -4.20 5.40
CA ASP A 54 -11.99 -3.32 4.23
C ASP A 54 -10.63 -3.13 3.55
N ALA A 55 -9.52 -3.20 4.30
CA ALA A 55 -8.15 -3.02 3.79
C ALA A 55 -7.41 -4.36 3.53
N MET A 56 -8.08 -5.52 3.64
CA MET A 56 -7.46 -6.84 3.43
C MET A 56 -7.34 -7.26 1.95
N ASN A 57 -7.40 -6.31 1.03
CA ASN A 57 -7.23 -6.52 -0.42
C ASN A 57 -6.66 -5.24 -1.06
N HIS A 58 -6.04 -5.34 -2.24
CA HIS A 58 -5.36 -4.20 -2.89
C HIS A 58 -6.27 -3.00 -3.10
N ARG A 59 -7.54 -3.20 -3.47
CA ARG A 59 -8.49 -2.10 -3.67
C ARG A 59 -8.80 -1.36 -2.38
N GLY A 60 -8.96 -2.11 -1.29
CA GLY A 60 -9.14 -1.58 0.05
C GLY A 60 -7.97 -0.71 0.49
N LEU A 61 -6.77 -1.28 0.45
CA LEU A 61 -5.55 -0.58 0.83
C LEU A 61 -5.25 0.62 -0.08
N ALA A 62 -5.52 0.51 -1.39
CA ALA A 62 -5.37 1.60 -2.34
C ALA A 62 -6.28 2.80 -2.02
N ARG A 63 -7.50 2.57 -1.51
CA ARG A 63 -8.37 3.67 -1.07
C ARG A 63 -7.78 4.43 0.11
N GLU A 64 -7.22 3.70 1.08
CA GLU A 64 -6.57 4.31 2.24
C GLU A 64 -5.32 5.07 1.81
N LEU A 65 -4.54 4.51 0.88
CA LEU A 65 -3.38 5.16 0.29
C LEU A 65 -3.76 6.45 -0.43
N ALA A 66 -4.81 6.45 -1.26
CA ALA A 66 -5.27 7.63 -1.99
C ALA A 66 -5.62 8.78 -1.04
N VAL A 67 -6.31 8.48 0.07
CA VAL A 67 -6.60 9.47 1.12
C VAL A 67 -5.32 9.94 1.80
N ALA A 68 -4.39 9.04 2.11
CA ALA A 68 -3.14 9.36 2.79
C ALA A 68 -2.19 10.23 1.94
N THR A 69 -2.22 10.09 0.62
CA THR A 69 -1.41 10.88 -0.32
C THR A 69 -2.13 12.11 -0.87
N GLY A 70 -3.45 12.21 -0.67
CA GLY A 70 -4.28 13.28 -1.24
C GLY A 70 -4.55 13.10 -2.74
N ALA A 71 -4.35 11.90 -3.28
CA ALA A 71 -4.75 11.56 -4.64
C ALA A 71 -6.29 11.40 -4.71
N VAL A 72 -6.91 11.96 -5.76
CA VAL A 72 -8.37 11.94 -5.99
C VAL A 72 -8.72 11.03 -7.15
#